data_AF-A0A4R8R0V0-F1
#
_entry.id   AF-A0A4R8R0V0-F1
#
_cell.length_a   1.000
_cell.length_b   1.000
_cell.length_c   1.000
_cell.angle_alpha   90.00
_cell.angle_beta   90.00
_cell.angle_gamma   90.00
#
_symmetry.space_group_name_H-M   'P 1'
#
loop_
_entity.id
_entity.type
_entity.pdbx_description
1 polymer ?
#
loop_
_entity_poly.entity_id
_entity_poly.type
_entity_poly.pdbx_seq_one_letter_code
_entity_poly.pdbx_strand_id
1 'polypeptide(L)'
;MHFSSFISAAALFVSARAGGLCADATVTGDAITGFRFSPGYCPGGWQWYSRDKGTTITLNPDCQMRQASPNSVSAVCIRNKAGQHKCVKAPTDADQNFCGIPTDWCNSLDNMWGWGN
;
A
#
# COMPACT_ATOMS: atom_id res chain seq x y z
N MET A 1 -4.99 -11.76 34.10
CA MET A 1 -3.52 -11.54 34.18
C MET A 1 -3.24 -10.26 33.42
N HIS A 2 -2.72 -9.26 34.11
CA HIS A 2 -2.48 -7.91 33.61
C HIS A 2 -1.06 -7.86 33.05
N PHE A 3 -0.88 -7.48 31.79
CA PHE A 3 0.43 -7.22 31.21
C PHE A 3 0.46 -5.78 30.72
N SER A 4 1.08 -4.91 31.51
CA SER A 4 1.47 -3.57 31.10
C SER A 4 2.95 -3.59 30.73
N SER A 5 3.30 -3.07 29.56
CA SER A 5 4.65 -2.56 29.26
C SER A 5 4.55 -1.62 28.06
N PHE A 6 4.80 -0.34 28.32
CA PHE A 6 4.92 0.71 27.31
C PHE A 6 6.41 0.78 26.92
N ILE A 7 6.72 0.60 25.65
CA ILE A 7 8.03 0.99 25.09
C ILE A 7 7.72 2.09 24.07
N SER A 8 7.85 3.34 24.50
CA SER A 8 7.90 4.48 23.59
C SER A 8 9.26 4.49 22.92
N ALA A 9 9.34 3.97 21.69
CA ALA A 9 10.45 4.22 20.80
C ALA A 9 10.11 5.47 19.98
N ALA A 10 10.70 6.61 20.35
CA ALA A 10 10.71 7.79 19.48
C ALA A 10 11.62 7.48 18.29
N ALA A 11 11.02 7.22 17.12
CA ALA A 11 11.78 7.06 15.88
C ALA A 11 12.31 8.42 15.43
N LEU A 12 13.63 8.51 15.24
CA LEU A 12 14.32 9.66 14.67
C LEU A 12 13.80 9.94 13.26
N PHE A 13 13.26 11.14 13.07
CA PHE A 13 12.77 11.63 11.79
C PHE A 13 13.96 11.91 10.86
N VAL A 14 14.24 10.99 9.94
CA VAL A 14 15.03 11.31 8.75
C VAL A 14 14.10 11.98 7.76
N SER A 15 14.29 13.28 7.56
CA SER A 15 13.60 14.03 6.52
C SER A 15 14.17 13.66 5.14
N ALA A 16 13.60 12.64 4.51
CA ALA A 16 13.62 12.51 3.06
C ALA A 16 12.32 13.13 2.53
N ARG A 17 12.40 14.12 1.66
CA ARG A 17 11.20 14.65 0.99
C ARG A 17 10.70 13.61 -0.03
N ALA A 18 9.88 12.68 0.43
CA ALA A 18 9.14 11.68 -0.33
C ALA A 18 8.02 11.17 0.60
N GLY A 19 6.77 11.14 0.14
CA GLY A 19 5.61 10.62 0.89
C GLY A 19 5.99 9.40 1.72
N GLY A 20 5.86 9.53 3.04
CA GLY A 20 6.33 8.54 4.00
C GLY A 20 5.65 7.19 3.84
N LEU A 21 5.90 6.26 4.77
CA LEU A 21 5.20 4.98 4.75
C LEU A 21 3.69 5.20 4.86
N CYS A 22 2.93 4.45 4.07
CA CYS A 22 1.48 4.42 4.19
C CYS A 22 1.12 3.97 5.62
N ALA A 23 0.20 4.69 6.27
CA ALA A 23 -0.28 4.33 7.59
C ALA A 23 -1.00 2.98 7.56
N ASP A 24 -0.88 2.20 8.64
CA ASP A 24 -1.61 0.94 8.76
C ASP A 24 -3.13 1.18 8.75
N ALA A 25 -3.87 0.21 8.21
CA ALA A 25 -5.33 0.24 8.15
C ALA A 25 -5.92 -1.08 8.65
N THR A 26 -7.17 -1.01 9.09
CA THR A 26 -8.02 -2.19 9.31
C THR A 26 -9.18 -2.09 8.34
N VAL A 27 -9.47 -3.19 7.65
CA VAL A 27 -10.57 -3.29 6.69
C VAL A 27 -11.60 -4.29 7.16
N THR A 28 -12.85 -4.06 6.79
CA THR A 28 -13.98 -4.97 7.03
C THR A 28 -14.79 -5.12 5.74
N GLY A 29 -15.50 -6.23 5.59
CA GLY A 29 -16.27 -6.52 4.37
C GLY A 29 -15.38 -6.92 3.19
N ASP A 30 -15.96 -6.95 1.99
CA ASP A 30 -15.31 -7.44 0.79
C ASP A 30 -14.51 -6.36 0.06
N ALA A 31 -13.41 -6.76 -0.56
CA ALA A 31 -12.64 -5.88 -1.43
C ALA A 31 -13.48 -5.46 -2.65
N ILE A 32 -13.42 -4.18 -3.01
CA ILE A 32 -14.10 -3.65 -4.19
C ILE A 32 -13.27 -3.81 -5.47
N THR A 33 -11.97 -4.03 -5.32
CA THR A 33 -11.09 -4.30 -6.46
C THR A 33 -9.93 -5.22 -6.11
N GLY A 34 -9.50 -6.03 -7.08
CA GLY A 34 -8.23 -6.76 -7.04
C GLY A 34 -7.19 -6.12 -7.95
N PHE A 35 -5.94 -6.51 -7.81
CA PHE A 35 -4.86 -6.00 -8.65
C PHE A 35 -4.38 -7.02 -9.68
N ARG A 36 -3.73 -6.53 -10.74
CA ARG A 36 -3.01 -7.33 -11.74
C ARG A 36 -1.53 -6.96 -11.70
N PHE A 37 -0.69 -7.96 -11.88
CA PHE A 37 0.75 -7.78 -12.08
C PHE A 37 1.06 -7.60 -13.56
N SER A 38 1.78 -6.55 -13.91
CA SER A 38 2.33 -6.32 -15.25
C SER A 38 3.86 -6.34 -15.20
N PRO A 39 4.52 -7.36 -15.77
CA PRO A 39 5.95 -7.31 -16.01
C PRO A 39 6.25 -6.36 -17.17
N GLY A 40 7.34 -5.59 -17.08
CA GLY A 40 7.83 -4.75 -18.19
C GLY A 40 7.11 -3.41 -18.37
N TYR A 41 6.38 -2.91 -17.35
CA TYR A 41 5.73 -1.58 -17.39
C TYR A 41 6.71 -0.43 -17.70
N CYS A 42 8.00 -0.62 -17.41
CA CYS A 42 9.15 0.16 -17.87
C CYS A 42 10.29 -0.80 -18.25
N PRO A 43 11.36 -0.38 -18.93
CA PRO A 43 12.51 -1.25 -19.22
C PRO A 43 13.04 -1.90 -17.92
N GLY A 44 12.77 -3.19 -17.73
CA GLY A 44 13.17 -3.95 -16.53
C GLY A 44 12.29 -3.76 -15.27
N GLY A 45 11.15 -3.05 -15.37
CA GLY A 45 10.27 -2.78 -14.24
C GLY A 45 9.09 -3.75 -14.09
N TRP A 46 8.33 -3.60 -13.00
CA TRP A 46 7.04 -4.25 -12.80
C TRP A 46 6.04 -3.24 -12.24
N GLN A 47 4.75 -3.52 -12.38
CA GLN A 47 3.70 -2.72 -11.75
C GLN A 47 2.55 -3.63 -11.29
N TRP A 48 2.05 -3.39 -10.08
CA TRP A 48 0.72 -3.83 -9.68
C TRP A 48 -0.26 -2.71 -9.94
N TYR A 49 -1.37 -2.98 -10.62
CA TYR A 49 -2.40 -1.98 -10.92
C TYR A 49 -3.79 -2.55 -10.67
N SER A 50 -4.72 -1.70 -10.24
CA SER A 50 -6.12 -2.10 -10.01
C SER A 50 -6.77 -2.64 -11.28
N ARG A 51 -7.55 -3.72 -11.13
CA ARG A 51 -8.20 -4.42 -12.26
C ARG A 51 -9.44 -3.69 -12.75
N ASP A 52 -10.19 -3.10 -11.84
CA ASP A 52 -11.55 -2.67 -12.10
C ASP A 52 -11.59 -1.23 -12.61
N LYS A 53 -12.45 -1.00 -13.61
CA LYS A 53 -12.59 0.32 -14.24
C LYS A 53 -13.05 1.32 -13.18
N GLY A 54 -12.37 2.45 -13.11
CA GLY A 54 -12.65 3.47 -12.11
C GLY A 54 -12.07 3.13 -10.75
N THR A 55 -10.91 2.48 -10.67
CA THR A 55 -9.97 2.69 -9.55
C THR A 55 -8.59 2.86 -10.18
N THR A 56 -7.79 3.79 -9.69
CA THR A 56 -6.44 4.01 -10.25
C THR A 56 -5.45 3.99 -9.12
N ILE A 57 -5.02 2.79 -8.75
CA ILE A 57 -3.93 2.59 -7.81
C ILE A 57 -2.85 1.77 -8.48
N THR A 58 -1.62 2.20 -8.28
CA THR A 58 -0.45 1.49 -8.75
C THR A 58 0.56 1.30 -7.62
N LEU A 59 1.28 0.20 -7.66
CA LEU A 59 2.49 -0.01 -6.88
C LEU A 59 3.61 -0.40 -7.83
N ASN A 60 4.73 0.30 -7.73
CA ASN A 60 5.86 0.21 -8.64
C ASN A 60 7.12 -0.30 -7.90
N PRO A 61 8.25 -0.55 -8.60
CA PRO A 61 9.47 -1.10 -7.99
C PRO A 61 10.18 -0.13 -7.04
N ASP A 62 9.80 1.15 -7.05
CA ASP A 62 10.20 2.16 -6.06
C ASP A 62 9.47 1.97 -4.71
N CYS A 63 8.62 0.94 -4.60
CA CYS A 63 7.78 0.65 -3.45
C CYS A 63 6.86 1.80 -3.05
N GLN A 64 6.52 2.68 -4.01
CA GLN A 64 5.55 3.73 -3.80
C GLN A 64 4.19 3.31 -4.36
N MET A 65 3.20 3.29 -3.47
CA MET A 65 1.80 3.22 -3.85
C MET A 65 1.37 4.60 -4.31
N ARG A 66 0.69 4.67 -5.45
CA ARG A 66 0.18 5.89 -6.06
C ARG A 66 -1.28 5.73 -6.36
N GLN A 67 -2.06 6.76 -6.12
CA GLN A 67 -3.48 6.80 -6.42
C GLN A 67 -3.82 7.99 -7.31
N ALA A 68 -4.87 7.90 -8.11
CA ALA A 68 -5.41 9.05 -8.82
C ALA A 68 -6.90 9.24 -8.53
N SER A 69 -7.28 10.50 -8.32
CA SER A 69 -8.68 10.98 -8.23
C SER A 69 -9.37 10.94 -9.61
N PRO A 70 -10.71 10.82 -9.69
CA PRO A 70 -11.72 10.81 -8.61
C PRO A 70 -11.99 9.44 -8.00
N ASN A 71 -11.38 8.37 -8.52
CA ASN A 71 -11.78 7.03 -8.12
C ASN A 71 -10.74 6.34 -7.23
N SER A 72 -10.75 6.78 -5.98
CA SER A 72 -9.87 6.31 -4.92
C SER A 72 -10.49 5.16 -4.11
N VAL A 73 -9.66 4.22 -3.68
CA VAL A 73 -9.99 3.30 -2.58
C VAL A 73 -9.56 3.96 -1.26
N SER A 74 -10.07 3.47 -0.13
CA SER A 74 -9.70 3.94 1.21
C SER A 74 -8.49 3.20 1.78
N ALA A 75 -8.34 1.91 1.44
CA ALA A 75 -7.27 1.05 1.92
C ALA A 75 -6.86 -0.01 0.89
N VAL A 76 -5.62 -0.47 1.00
CA VAL A 76 -5.06 -1.58 0.21
C VAL A 76 -4.47 -2.61 1.16
N CYS A 77 -4.83 -3.87 0.96
CA CYS A 77 -4.24 -5.00 1.65
C CYS A 77 -3.33 -5.79 0.71
N ILE A 78 -2.15 -6.09 1.20
CA ILE A 78 -1.10 -6.86 0.53
C ILE A 78 -1.01 -8.23 1.19
N ARG A 79 -0.95 -9.28 0.39
CA ARG A 79 -0.46 -10.59 0.81
C ARG A 79 0.95 -10.80 0.29
N ASN A 80 1.86 -11.21 1.16
CA ASN A 80 3.21 -11.59 0.77
C ASN A 80 3.30 -13.08 0.38
N LYS A 81 4.43 -13.50 -0.20
CA LYS A 81 4.68 -14.89 -0.61
C LYS A 81 4.73 -15.90 0.55
N ALA A 82 4.89 -15.41 1.78
CA ALA A 82 4.77 -16.23 2.99
C ALA A 82 3.32 -16.39 3.47
N GLY A 83 2.34 -15.80 2.77
CA GLY A 83 0.93 -15.84 3.12
C GLY A 83 0.51 -14.87 4.24
N GLN A 84 1.40 -13.96 4.66
CA GLN A 84 1.06 -12.94 5.64
C GLN A 84 0.33 -11.77 4.99
N HIS A 85 -0.49 -11.08 5.77
CA HIS A 85 -1.32 -9.97 5.31
C HIS A 85 -0.95 -8.66 6.01
N LYS A 86 -0.92 -7.56 5.25
CA LYS A 86 -0.78 -6.20 5.79
C LYS A 86 -1.70 -5.26 5.04
N CYS A 87 -2.44 -4.43 5.77
CA CYS A 87 -3.32 -3.43 5.19
C CYS A 87 -2.81 -2.03 5.52
N VAL A 88 -2.85 -1.15 4.54
CA VAL A 88 -2.43 0.24 4.64
C VAL A 88 -3.49 1.15 4.05
N LYS A 89 -3.53 2.40 4.50
CA LYS A 89 -4.36 3.44 3.88
C LYS A 89 -3.85 3.72 2.47
N ALA A 90 -4.77 3.88 1.52
CA ALA A 90 -4.43 4.36 0.20
C ALA A 90 -4.05 5.85 0.28
N PRO A 91 -3.08 6.32 -0.52
CA PRO A 91 -2.64 7.71 -0.43
C PRO A 91 -3.73 8.65 -0.93
N THR A 92 -3.83 9.80 -0.28
CA THR A 92 -4.81 10.85 -0.60
C THR A 92 -4.11 12.10 -1.12
N ASP A 93 -4.87 13.15 -1.48
CA ASP A 93 -4.29 14.45 -1.84
C ASP A 93 -3.40 15.04 -0.72
N ALA A 94 -3.72 14.74 0.55
CA ALA A 94 -2.89 15.15 1.70
C ALA A 94 -1.48 14.50 1.67
N ASP A 95 -1.37 13.33 1.05
CA ASP A 95 -0.12 12.59 0.84
C ASP A 95 0.48 12.89 -0.54
N GLN A 96 0.01 13.94 -1.24
CA GLN A 96 0.35 14.22 -2.64
C GLN A 96 0.06 13.04 -3.57
N ASN A 97 -0.93 12.21 -3.21
CA ASN A 97 -1.34 11.01 -3.92
C ASN A 97 -0.30 9.87 -3.99
N PHE A 98 0.69 9.86 -3.09
CA PHE A 98 1.58 8.71 -2.94
C PHE A 98 2.07 8.45 -1.51
N CYS A 99 2.34 7.19 -1.20
CA CYS A 99 2.98 6.78 0.06
C CYS A 99 3.78 5.48 -0.15
N GLY A 100 4.75 5.22 0.72
CA GLY A 100 5.64 4.06 0.64
C GLY A 100 5.08 2.80 1.29
N ILE A 101 5.41 1.65 0.71
CA ILE A 101 5.26 0.32 1.31
C ILE A 101 6.64 -0.13 1.82
N PRO A 102 6.74 -0.76 3.01
CA PRO A 102 8.00 -1.36 3.46
C PRO A 102 8.61 -2.29 2.41
N THR A 103 9.92 -2.18 2.18
CA THR A 103 10.63 -2.86 1.08
C THR A 103 10.54 -4.39 1.17
N ASP A 104 10.52 -4.94 2.38
CA ASP A 104 10.33 -6.37 2.65
C ASP A 104 8.96 -6.89 2.19
N TRP A 105 7.90 -6.08 2.33
CA TRP A 105 6.57 -6.40 1.82
C TRP A 105 6.49 -6.20 0.31
N CYS A 106 7.00 -5.07 -0.19
CA CYS A 106 7.00 -4.71 -1.61
C CYS A 106 7.70 -5.75 -2.50
N ASN A 107 8.86 -6.26 -2.07
CA ASN A 107 9.62 -7.25 -2.85
C ASN A 107 9.13 -8.70 -2.67
N SER A 108 8.22 -8.94 -1.74
CA SER A 108 7.65 -10.26 -1.44
C SER A 108 6.16 -10.33 -1.77
N LEU A 109 5.66 -9.46 -2.65
CA LEU A 109 4.26 -9.41 -3.05
C LEU A 109 3.80 -10.70 -3.75
N ASP A 110 2.67 -11.24 -3.30
CA ASP A 110 1.94 -12.35 -3.92
C ASP A 110 0.59 -11.88 -4.48
N ASN A 111 -0.13 -11.02 -3.74
CA ASN A 111 -1.40 -10.46 -4.21
C ASN A 111 -1.76 -9.15 -3.50
N MET A 112 -2.68 -8.38 -4.10
CA MET A 112 -3.20 -7.12 -3.54
C MET A 112 -4.70 -6.95 -3.81
N TRP A 113 -5.38 -6.28 -2.88
CA TRP A 113 -6.80 -5.94 -2.97
C TRP A 113 -7.07 -4.57 -2.36
N GLY A 114 -8.08 -3.87 -2.90
CA GLY A 114 -8.47 -2.53 -2.47
C GLY A 114 -9.90 -2.47 -1.92
N TRP A 115 -10.11 -1.68 -0.87
CA TRP A 115 -11.39 -1.48 -0.18
C TRP A 115 -11.95 -0.07 -0.41
N GLY A 116 -13.25 0.02 -0.64
CA GLY A 116 -13.96 1.30 -0.67
C GLY A 116 -14.12 1.93 0.71
N ASN A 117 -14.66 3.15 0.74
CA ASN A 117 -15.29 3.68 1.95
C ASN A 117 -16.68 3.05 2.14
#